data_AF-A0A849GUP2-F1
#
_entry.id   AF-A0A849GUP2-F1
#
_cell.length_a   1.000
_cell.length_b   1.000
_cell.length_c   1.000
_cell.angle_alpha   90.00
_cell.angle_beta   90.00
_cell.angle_gamma   90.00
#
_symmetry.space_group_name_H-M   'P 1'
#
loop_
_entity.id
_entity.type
_entity.pdbx_description
1 polymer ?
#
loop_
_entity_poly.entity_id
_entity_poly.type
_entity_poly.pdbx_seq_one_letter_code
_entity_poly.pdbx_strand_id
1 'polypeptide(L)'
;MTTPRPRLVSRLLFAAGRLRDISLTKKEKLEPTHPTERLGQASQDRPEGHLLWVHSETPDEAAAAPAIAKELHRTRGEAFHVLVTTVQNGALPPPVANDLILQLAPGETAGSVSRFLDHWKPDAGIFLGIPDRPNLILAAHERKVPLLLAASSRGSLASRRRLS
;
A
#
# COMPACT_ATOMS: atom_id res chain seq x y z
N MET A 1 3.87 -28.97 -19.11
CA MET A 1 4.09 -27.63 -18.51
C MET A 1 3.99 -27.77 -17.00
N THR A 2 5.13 -27.83 -16.30
CA THR A 2 5.20 -28.03 -14.85
C THR A 2 5.02 -26.69 -14.13
N THR A 3 3.95 -26.56 -13.34
CA THR A 3 3.76 -25.47 -12.39
C THR A 3 4.94 -25.45 -11.39
N PRO A 4 5.64 -24.31 -11.21
CA PRO A 4 6.73 -24.27 -10.26
C PRO A 4 6.17 -24.41 -8.84
N ARG A 5 6.69 -25.39 -8.08
CA ARG A 5 6.33 -25.56 -6.66
C ARG A 5 6.75 -24.29 -5.89
N PRO A 6 5.86 -23.71 -5.05
CA PRO A 6 6.25 -22.62 -4.18
C PRO A 6 7.37 -23.09 -3.23
N ARG A 7 8.54 -22.43 -3.29
CA ARG A 7 9.66 -22.66 -2.37
C ARG A 7 9.17 -22.45 -0.93
N LEU A 8 9.70 -23.19 0.05
CA LEU A 8 9.27 -23.14 1.47
C LEU A 8 9.12 -21.70 2.01
N VAL A 9 10.01 -20.79 1.59
CA VAL A 9 9.98 -19.35 1.89
C VAL A 9 8.65 -18.70 1.50
N SER A 10 8.11 -18.97 0.30
CA SER A 10 6.85 -18.35 -0.13
C SER A 10 5.65 -18.90 0.64
N ARG A 11 5.69 -20.16 1.08
CA ARG A 11 4.65 -20.74 1.95
C ARG A 11 4.67 -20.12 3.35
N LEU A 12 5.86 -19.86 3.88
CA LEU A 12 6.02 -19.19 5.18
C LEU A 12 5.59 -17.72 5.13
N LEU A 13 5.98 -16.99 4.08
CA LEU A 13 5.51 -15.62 3.84
C LEU A 13 3.99 -15.56 3.69
N PHE A 14 3.41 -16.49 2.93
CA PHE A 14 1.95 -16.61 2.79
C PHE A 14 1.25 -16.86 4.14
N ALA A 15 1.78 -17.76 4.97
CA ALA A 15 1.22 -18.04 6.29
C ALA A 15 1.33 -16.82 7.23
N ALA A 16 2.47 -16.14 7.23
CA ALA A 16 2.69 -14.94 8.04
C ALA A 16 1.77 -13.79 7.62
N GLY A 17 1.66 -13.52 6.31
CA GLY A 17 0.75 -12.52 5.76
C GLY A 17 -0.71 -12.80 6.10
N ARG A 18 -1.17 -14.04 5.91
CA ARG A 18 -2.53 -14.45 6.26
C ARG A 18 -2.83 -14.28 7.76
N LEU A 19 -1.91 -14.67 8.63
CA LEU A 19 -2.09 -14.51 10.09
C LEU A 19 -2.17 -13.03 10.48
N ARG A 20 -1.36 -12.17 9.85
CA ARG A 20 -1.38 -10.72 10.07
C ARG A 20 -2.72 -10.12 9.61
N ASP A 21 -3.19 -10.47 8.42
CA ASP A 21 -4.49 -10.00 7.90
C ASP A 21 -5.64 -10.42 8.82
N ILE A 22 -5.68 -11.69 9.27
CA ILE A 22 -6.68 -12.17 10.24
C ILE A 22 -6.60 -11.40 11.56
N SER A 23 -5.39 -11.14 12.06
CA SER A 23 -5.19 -10.39 13.30
C SER A 23 -5.67 -8.95 13.20
N LEU A 24 -5.47 -8.30 12.05
CA LEU A 24 -5.93 -6.94 11.79
C LEU A 24 -7.46 -6.90 11.74
N THR A 25 -8.10 -7.81 11.00
CA THR A 25 -9.56 -7.95 10.99
C THR A 25 -10.14 -8.21 12.37
N LYS A 26 -9.43 -8.95 13.23
CA LYS A 26 -9.88 -9.23 14.61
C LYS A 26 -9.72 -8.03 15.55
N LYS A 27 -8.66 -7.22 15.37
CA LYS A 27 -8.39 -6.02 16.18
C LYS A 27 -9.33 -4.87 15.80
N GLU A 28 -9.65 -4.75 14.52
CA GLU A 28 -10.64 -3.84 13.96
C GLU A 28 -12.04 -4.44 14.11
N LYS A 29 -12.58 -4.55 15.34
CA LYS A 29 -13.97 -4.99 15.61
C LYS A 29 -15.02 -3.94 15.14
N LEU A 30 -14.81 -3.39 13.96
CA LEU A 30 -15.66 -2.54 13.15
C LEU A 30 -15.75 -3.25 11.81
N GLU A 31 -16.97 -3.53 11.33
CA GLU A 31 -17.21 -4.16 10.02
C GLU A 31 -16.31 -3.50 8.96
N PRO A 32 -15.47 -4.28 8.22
CA PRO A 32 -14.57 -3.70 7.25
C PRO A 32 -15.40 -2.94 6.23
N THR A 33 -15.23 -1.62 6.17
CA THR A 33 -16.05 -0.73 5.33
C THR A 33 -15.84 -1.03 3.84
N HIS A 34 -14.73 -1.69 3.47
CA HIS A 34 -14.37 -2.06 2.11
C HIS A 34 -13.75 -3.48 2.03
N PRO A 35 -14.54 -4.57 2.18
CA PRO A 35 -14.01 -5.93 2.18
C PRO A 35 -13.48 -6.35 0.80
N THR A 36 -14.02 -5.78 -0.26
CA THR A 36 -13.62 -6.03 -1.66
C THR A 36 -12.22 -5.51 -1.97
N GLU A 37 -11.83 -4.36 -1.39
CA GLU A 37 -10.49 -3.78 -1.57
C GLU A 37 -9.39 -4.70 -1.01
N ARG A 38 -9.65 -5.36 0.13
CA ARG A 38 -8.76 -6.40 0.68
C ARG A 38 -8.64 -7.63 -0.22
N LEU A 39 -9.68 -7.91 -0.99
CA LEU A 39 -9.64 -8.92 -2.05
C LEU A 39 -8.94 -8.40 -3.31
N GLY A 40 -8.35 -7.20 -3.31
CA GLY A 40 -7.67 -6.59 -4.45
C GLY A 40 -8.63 -6.07 -5.52
N GLN A 41 -9.91 -5.90 -5.20
CA GLN A 41 -10.90 -5.31 -6.09
C GLN A 41 -11.01 -3.82 -5.79
N ALA A 42 -10.57 -2.98 -6.73
CA ALA A 42 -10.61 -1.54 -6.54
C ALA A 42 -12.05 -1.01 -6.50
N SER A 43 -12.27 0.05 -5.72
CA SER A 43 -13.55 0.74 -5.63
C SER A 43 -13.76 1.79 -6.72
N GLN A 44 -12.71 2.10 -7.48
CA GLN A 44 -12.69 3.13 -8.52
C GLN A 44 -11.84 2.67 -9.71
N ASP A 45 -12.15 3.18 -10.90
CA ASP A 45 -11.35 2.94 -12.11
C ASP A 45 -9.98 3.62 -12.01
N ARG A 46 -8.96 3.02 -12.64
CA ARG A 46 -7.64 3.65 -12.74
C ARG A 46 -7.77 4.91 -13.61
N PRO A 47 -7.34 6.10 -13.13
CA PRO A 47 -7.33 7.30 -13.96
C PRO A 47 -6.27 7.20 -15.06
N GLU A 48 -6.53 7.89 -16.18
CA GLU A 48 -5.59 8.01 -17.29
C GLU A 48 -4.38 8.86 -16.89
N GLY A 49 -3.17 8.47 -17.34
CA GLY A 49 -1.91 9.15 -17.01
C GLY A 49 -1.04 8.38 -16.02
N HIS A 50 -0.09 9.10 -15.41
CA HIS A 50 0.88 8.54 -14.49
C HIS A 50 0.29 8.34 -13.10
N LEU A 51 0.55 7.18 -12.51
CA LEU A 51 0.06 6.81 -11.19
C LEU A 51 1.25 6.52 -10.25
N LEU A 52 1.47 7.42 -9.30
CA LEU A 52 2.33 7.15 -8.15
C LEU A 52 1.54 6.41 -7.08
N TRP A 53 2.05 5.27 -6.65
CA TRP A 53 1.49 4.53 -5.53
C TRP A 53 2.25 4.83 -4.23
N VAL A 54 1.54 5.22 -3.18
CA VAL A 54 2.06 5.41 -1.83
C VAL A 54 1.44 4.37 -0.90
N HIS A 55 2.25 3.63 -0.18
CA HIS A 55 1.82 2.59 0.75
C HIS A 55 2.31 2.87 2.17
N SER A 56 1.47 2.61 3.17
CA SER A 56 1.85 2.60 4.59
C SER A 56 1.01 1.63 5.40
N GLU A 57 1.43 1.34 6.64
CA GLU A 57 0.60 0.55 7.55
C GLU A 57 -0.60 1.37 8.04
N THR A 58 -0.41 2.66 8.32
CA THR A 58 -1.44 3.53 8.89
C THR A 58 -1.66 4.83 8.10
N PRO A 59 -2.84 5.48 8.22
CA PRO A 59 -3.07 6.81 7.65
C PRO A 59 -2.07 7.88 8.11
N ASP A 60 -1.63 7.81 9.38
CA ASP A 60 -0.64 8.75 9.93
C ASP A 60 0.74 8.59 9.28
N GLU A 61 1.12 7.36 8.95
CA GLU A 61 2.36 7.11 8.22
C GLU A 61 2.28 7.60 6.77
N ALA A 62 1.09 7.61 6.18
CA ALA A 62 0.80 8.15 4.84
C ALA A 62 0.64 9.68 4.80
N ALA A 63 0.85 10.39 5.91
CA ALA A 63 0.65 11.84 6.00
C ALA A 63 1.54 12.69 5.06
N ALA A 64 2.54 12.09 4.41
CA ALA A 64 3.36 12.75 3.40
C ALA A 64 2.72 12.73 1.99
N ALA A 65 1.75 11.86 1.72
CA ALA A 65 1.17 11.67 0.39
C ALA A 65 0.55 12.96 -0.21
N PRO A 66 -0.21 13.78 0.54
CA PRO A 66 -0.74 15.04 -0.02
C PRO A 66 0.35 16.03 -0.43
N ALA A 67 1.46 16.09 0.31
CA ALA A 67 2.58 16.96 -0.01
C ALA A 67 3.34 16.48 -1.26
N ILE A 68 3.50 15.16 -1.41
CA ILE A 68 4.09 14.55 -2.61
C ILE A 68 3.23 14.85 -3.83
N ALA A 69 1.91 14.63 -3.74
CA ALA A 69 0.98 14.92 -4.82
C ALA A 69 1.05 16.39 -5.25
N LYS A 70 1.02 17.32 -4.29
CA LYS A 70 1.14 18.75 -4.56
C LYS A 70 2.43 19.12 -5.31
N GLU A 71 3.56 18.51 -4.95
CA GLU A 71 4.84 18.80 -5.59
C GLU A 71 4.91 18.22 -7.01
N LEU A 72 4.38 17.01 -7.23
CA LEU A 72 4.28 16.41 -8.56
C LEU A 72 3.39 17.24 -9.50
N HIS A 73 2.30 17.79 -9.01
CA HIS A 73 1.45 18.70 -9.79
C HIS A 73 2.16 20.01 -10.16
N ARG A 74 3.14 20.44 -9.35
CA ARG A 74 3.92 21.65 -9.60
C ARG A 74 4.97 21.44 -10.69
N THR A 75 5.49 20.23 -10.83
CA THR A 75 6.38 19.83 -11.92
C THR A 75 5.57 19.63 -13.21
N ARG A 76 5.58 20.64 -14.08
CA ARG A 76 4.69 20.76 -15.26
C ARG A 76 4.82 19.59 -16.26
N GLY A 77 3.70 19.21 -16.88
CA GLY A 77 3.67 18.63 -18.23
C GLY A 77 2.66 17.50 -18.47
N GLU A 78 2.33 16.72 -17.44
CA GLU A 78 1.59 15.46 -17.57
C GLU A 78 0.55 15.28 -16.44
N ALA A 79 -0.47 14.45 -16.68
CA ALA A 79 -1.46 14.11 -15.66
C ALA A 79 -0.85 13.10 -14.67
N PHE A 80 -0.75 13.50 -13.40
CA PHE A 80 -0.28 12.67 -12.30
C PHE A 80 -1.40 12.41 -11.29
N HIS A 81 -1.50 11.16 -10.85
CA HIS A 81 -2.43 10.72 -9.82
C HIS A 81 -1.66 10.03 -8.71
N VAL A 82 -2.14 10.15 -7.47
CA VAL A 82 -1.54 9.48 -6.32
C VAL A 82 -2.55 8.52 -5.71
N LEU A 83 -2.24 7.23 -5.79
CA LEU A 83 -2.95 6.17 -5.08
C LEU A 83 -2.31 5.98 -3.71
N VAL A 84 -3.07 6.18 -2.64
CA VAL A 84 -2.63 5.91 -1.28
C VAL A 84 -3.31 4.66 -0.77
N THR A 85 -2.50 3.68 -0.38
CA THR A 85 -2.97 2.46 0.28
C THR A 85 -2.55 2.41 1.73
N THR A 86 -3.50 2.18 2.63
CA THR A 86 -3.20 1.93 4.05
C THR A 86 -3.63 0.52 4.43
N VAL A 87 -2.88 -0.09 5.35
CA VAL A 87 -3.34 -1.35 5.96
C VAL A 87 -4.49 -1.05 6.92
N GLN A 88 -4.35 -0.10 7.84
CA GLN A 88 -5.43 0.23 8.77
C GLN A 88 -6.46 1.15 8.11
N ASN A 89 -7.73 0.95 8.45
CA ASN A 89 -8.79 1.85 7.99
C ASN A 89 -8.70 3.21 8.71
N GLY A 90 -9.06 4.28 8.02
CA GLY A 90 -9.08 5.64 8.57
C GLY A 90 -8.85 6.71 7.52
N ALA A 91 -9.20 7.94 7.86
CA ALA A 91 -8.93 9.10 7.01
C ALA A 91 -7.46 9.52 7.10
N LEU A 92 -6.90 10.00 6.00
CA LEU A 92 -5.62 10.69 6.03
C LEU A 92 -5.72 11.98 6.87
N PRO A 93 -4.65 12.37 7.58
CA PRO A 93 -4.62 13.63 8.29
C PRO A 93 -4.70 14.81 7.31
N PRO A 94 -5.47 15.88 7.61
CA PRO A 94 -5.60 17.04 6.74
C PRO A 94 -4.27 17.82 6.61
N PRO A 95 -4.06 18.55 5.50
CA PRO A 95 -4.97 18.71 4.37
C PRO A 95 -4.89 17.52 3.40
N VAL A 96 -6.05 17.02 2.96
CA VAL A 96 -6.16 16.00 1.92
C VAL A 96 -6.48 16.70 0.61
N ALA A 97 -5.67 16.47 -0.42
CA ALA A 97 -5.89 17.05 -1.74
C ALA A 97 -6.96 16.23 -2.51
N ASN A 98 -7.75 16.89 -3.37
CA ASN A 98 -8.90 16.25 -4.07
C ASN A 98 -8.49 15.18 -5.09
N ASP A 99 -7.22 15.14 -5.46
CA ASP A 99 -6.59 14.29 -6.47
C ASP A 99 -6.02 12.98 -5.90
N LEU A 100 -6.20 12.74 -4.59
CA LEU A 100 -5.77 11.51 -3.93
C LEU A 100 -6.83 10.43 -4.04
N ILE A 101 -6.42 9.25 -4.49
CA ILE A 101 -7.23 8.04 -4.44
C ILE A 101 -6.86 7.29 -3.15
N LEU A 102 -7.82 7.13 -2.24
CA LEU A 102 -7.63 6.36 -1.02
C LEU A 102 -8.26 4.98 -1.17
N GLN A 103 -7.50 3.94 -0.81
CA GLN A 103 -7.97 2.56 -0.82
C GLN A 103 -7.31 1.79 0.32
N LEU A 104 -7.97 0.76 0.86
CA LEU A 104 -7.26 -0.22 1.68
C LEU A 104 -6.25 -1.01 0.84
N ALA A 105 -5.10 -1.32 1.44
CA ALA A 105 -4.12 -2.21 0.86
C ALA A 105 -4.72 -3.61 0.66
N PRO A 106 -4.44 -4.29 -0.47
CA PRO A 106 -4.89 -5.66 -0.70
C PRO A 106 -4.31 -6.58 0.38
N GLY A 107 -5.03 -7.66 0.68
CA GLY A 107 -4.48 -8.74 1.49
C GLY A 107 -3.31 -9.44 0.79
N GLU A 108 -2.50 -10.17 1.56
CA GLU A 108 -1.22 -10.74 1.08
C GLU A 108 -1.37 -12.05 0.28
N THR A 109 -2.58 -12.37 -0.22
CA THR A 109 -2.77 -13.53 -1.09
C THR A 109 -2.34 -13.21 -2.52
N ALA A 110 -1.79 -14.20 -3.24
CA ALA A 110 -1.39 -14.01 -4.65
C ALA A 110 -2.54 -13.48 -5.53
N GLY A 111 -3.78 -13.93 -5.29
CA GLY A 111 -4.95 -13.45 -6.03
C GLY A 111 -5.31 -11.99 -5.72
N SER A 112 -5.29 -11.59 -4.45
CA SER A 112 -5.54 -10.20 -4.05
C SER A 112 -4.46 -9.26 -4.58
N VAL A 113 -3.19 -9.63 -4.40
CA VAL A 113 -2.03 -8.87 -4.87
C VAL A 113 -2.06 -8.74 -6.40
N SER A 114 -2.36 -9.82 -7.13
CA SER A 114 -2.43 -9.75 -8.60
C SER A 114 -3.53 -8.81 -9.06
N ARG A 115 -4.77 -8.99 -8.58
CA ARG A 115 -5.89 -8.11 -8.96
C ARG A 115 -5.59 -6.64 -8.69
N PHE A 116 -4.99 -6.33 -7.54
CA PHE A 116 -4.60 -4.97 -7.21
C PHE A 116 -3.58 -4.40 -8.22
N LEU A 117 -2.48 -5.10 -8.48
CA LEU A 117 -1.43 -4.62 -9.38
C LEU A 117 -1.87 -4.64 -10.86
N ASP A 118 -2.75 -5.57 -11.24
CA ASP A 118 -3.30 -5.68 -12.60
C ASP A 118 -4.32 -4.58 -12.89
N HIS A 119 -5.06 -4.13 -11.87
CA HIS A 119 -5.96 -2.97 -11.98
C HIS A 119 -5.17 -1.67 -11.97
N TRP A 120 -4.40 -1.43 -10.90
CA TRP A 120 -3.77 -0.14 -10.67
C TRP A 120 -2.51 0.10 -11.48
N LYS A 121 -1.76 -0.93 -11.91
CA LYS A 121 -0.56 -0.84 -12.78
C LYS A 121 0.40 0.32 -12.48
N PRO A 122 0.76 0.61 -11.22
CA PRO A 122 1.44 1.85 -10.85
C PRO A 122 2.76 2.06 -11.60
N ASP A 123 3.05 3.31 -11.94
CA ASP A 123 4.28 3.72 -12.64
C ASP A 123 5.50 3.68 -11.70
N ALA A 124 5.27 3.97 -10.41
CA ALA A 124 6.24 3.83 -9.32
C ALA A 124 5.53 3.68 -7.97
N GLY A 125 6.24 3.17 -6.96
CA GLY A 125 5.73 2.99 -5.60
C GLY A 125 6.64 3.61 -4.52
N ILE A 126 6.06 4.15 -3.46
CA ILE A 126 6.74 4.60 -2.25
C ILE A 126 6.13 3.88 -1.04
N PHE A 127 6.93 3.10 -0.34
CA PHE A 127 6.57 2.53 0.95
C PHE A 127 7.03 3.48 2.05
N LEU A 128 6.09 4.02 2.83
CA LEU A 128 6.34 4.89 3.96
C LEU A 128 6.26 4.07 5.25
N GLY A 129 7.34 4.11 6.04
CA GLY A 129 7.43 3.38 7.30
C GLY A 129 8.12 2.02 7.15
N ILE A 130 7.65 1.02 7.90
CA ILE A 130 8.23 -0.33 7.87
C ILE A 130 7.49 -1.14 6.79
N PRO A 131 8.20 -1.75 5.82
CA PRO A 131 7.55 -2.54 4.78
C PRO A 131 6.94 -3.81 5.40
N ASP A 132 5.61 -3.96 5.33
CA ASP A 132 4.88 -5.04 5.97
C ASP A 132 4.08 -5.93 5.00
N ARG A 133 4.20 -5.67 3.69
CA ARG A 133 3.53 -6.39 2.58
C ARG A 133 4.52 -7.13 1.67
N PRO A 134 5.20 -8.20 2.14
CA PRO A 134 6.26 -8.86 1.38
C PRO A 134 5.79 -9.43 0.03
N ASN A 135 4.59 -10.02 -0.06
CA ASN A 135 4.09 -10.57 -1.33
C ASN A 135 3.74 -9.45 -2.31
N LEU A 136 3.18 -8.34 -1.82
CA LEU A 136 2.91 -7.17 -2.65
C LEU A 136 4.20 -6.55 -3.20
N ILE A 137 5.24 -6.42 -2.36
CA ILE A 137 6.57 -5.92 -2.77
C ILE A 137 7.20 -6.83 -3.83
N LEU A 138 7.20 -8.14 -3.59
CA LEU A 138 7.75 -9.13 -4.52
C LEU A 138 7.02 -9.10 -5.87
N ALA A 139 5.70 -9.07 -5.85
CA ALA A 139 4.89 -9.08 -7.07
C ALA A 139 4.97 -7.75 -7.85
N ALA A 140 5.18 -6.62 -7.16
CA ALA A 140 5.44 -5.33 -7.81
C ALA A 140 6.83 -5.33 -8.47
N HIS A 141 7.85 -5.87 -7.78
CA HIS A 141 9.18 -6.06 -8.34
C HIS A 141 9.17 -6.98 -9.58
N GLU A 142 8.45 -8.09 -9.54
CA GLU A 142 8.27 -9.00 -10.70
C GLU A 142 7.61 -8.28 -11.90
N ARG A 143 6.71 -7.34 -11.64
CA ARG A 143 6.09 -6.46 -12.66
C ARG A 143 6.96 -5.26 -13.06
N LYS A 144 8.19 -5.17 -12.54
CA LYS A 144 9.14 -4.06 -12.79
C LYS A 144 8.63 -2.69 -12.34
N VAL A 145 7.74 -2.64 -11.34
CA VAL A 145 7.34 -1.39 -10.70
C VAL A 145 8.50 -0.92 -9.82
N PRO A 146 9.11 0.26 -10.07
CA PRO A 146 10.15 0.81 -9.20
C PRO A 146 9.58 1.11 -7.81
N LEU A 147 10.22 0.60 -6.76
CA LEU A 147 9.79 0.85 -5.38
C LEU A 147 10.87 1.61 -4.60
N LEU A 148 10.44 2.65 -3.89
CA LEU A 148 11.24 3.42 -2.95
C LEU A 148 10.76 3.11 -1.53
N LEU A 149 11.70 3.01 -0.58
CA LEU A 149 11.40 2.92 0.84
C LEU A 149 11.80 4.24 1.50
N ALA A 150 10.88 4.88 2.20
CA ALA A 150 11.10 6.14 2.90
C ALA A 150 10.59 6.06 4.35
N ALA A 151 11.33 6.70 5.27
CA ALA A 151 10.92 6.76 6.66
C ALA A 151 9.73 7.72 6.83
N SER A 152 8.70 7.30 7.56
CA SER A 152 7.62 8.20 7.98
C SER A 152 8.00 8.89 9.30
N SER A 153 8.23 10.20 9.28
CA SER A 153 8.97 10.89 10.36
C SER A 153 8.11 11.46 11.51
N ARG A 154 6.80 11.24 11.58
CA ARG A 154 6.00 11.80 12.70
C ARG A 154 6.04 11.00 14.00
N GLY A 155 6.50 9.73 13.99
CA GLY A 155 6.54 8.90 15.20
C GLY A 155 7.70 7.91 15.32
N SER A 156 8.47 7.66 14.25
CA SER A 156 9.41 6.52 14.23
C SER A 156 10.67 6.70 15.10
N LEU A 157 10.98 7.92 15.56
CA LEU A 157 12.14 8.20 16.42
C LEU A 157 11.79 8.46 17.90
N ALA A 158 10.53 8.74 18.23
CA ALA A 158 10.14 9.08 19.60
C ALA A 158 9.97 7.85 20.51
N SER A 159 9.69 6.67 19.95
CA SER A 159 9.46 5.44 20.72
C SER A 159 10.74 4.68 21.11
N ARG A 160 11.91 5.03 20.54
CA ARG A 160 13.20 4.38 20.86
C ARG A 160 14.08 5.11 21.88
N ARG A 161 13.64 6.24 22.43
CA ARG A 161 14.41 7.03 23.41
C ARG A 161 14.04 6.78 24.89
N ARG A 162 13.35 5.68 25.20
CA ARG A 162 13.07 5.24 26.59
C ARG A 162 13.57 3.83 26.88
N LEU A 163 14.78 3.51 26.43
CA LEU A 163 15.57 2.37 26.91
C LEU A 163 17.05 2.78 26.87
N SER A 164 17.45 3.60 27.84
CA SER A 164 18.82 3.81 28.28
C SER A 164 18.80 4.33 29.72
#